data_AF-A0A383CS47-F1
#
_entry.id   AF-A0A383CS47-F1
#
_cell.length_a   1.000
_cell.length_b   1.000
_cell.length_c   1.000
_cell.angle_alpha   90.00
_cell.angle_beta   90.00
_cell.angle_gamma   90.00
#
_symmetry.space_group_name_H-M   'P 1'
#
loop_
_entity.id
_entity.type
_entity.pdbx_description
1 polymer ?
#
loop_
_entity_poly.entity_id
_entity_poly.type
_entity_poly.pdbx_seq_one_letter_code
_entity_poly.pdbx_strand_id
1 'polypeptide(L)' 'LVYVVRDNKALPRLVTLGISSGSRIAITQGLQANETVVIRGNERITPGRAVKIAKPTS' A
#
# COMPACT_ATOMS: atom_id res chain seq x y z
N LEU A 1 -6.34 0.32 6.31
CA LEU A 1 -4.88 0.48 6.51
C LEU A 1 -4.19 0.02 5.25
N VAL A 2 -3.17 0.75 4.77
CA VAL A 2 -2.29 0.32 3.68
C VAL A 2 -0.84 0.25 4.17
N TYR A 3 0.04 -0.37 3.40
CA TYR A 3 1.48 -0.34 3.66
C TYR A 3 2.19 0.50 2.60
N VAL A 4 2.98 1.47 3.04
CA VAL A 4 3.85 2.29 2.18
C VAL A 4 5.27 1.78 2.31
N VAL A 5 5.98 1.69 1.18
CA VAL A 5 7.38 1.28 1.16
C VAL A 5 8.26 2.52 1.30
N ARG A 6 9.09 2.54 2.35
CA ARG A 6 10.14 3.54 2.61
C ARG A 6 11.42 2.82 2.99
N ASP A 7 12.53 3.13 2.33
CA ASP A 7 13.84 2.52 2.59
C ASP A 7 13.80 0.99 2.61
N ASN A 8 13.11 0.39 1.62
CA ASN A 8 12.86 -1.05 1.49
C ASN A 8 12.10 -1.69 2.67
N LYS A 9 11.44 -0.92 3.52
CA LYS A 9 10.59 -1.39 4.62
C LYS A 9 9.13 -1.02 4.39
N ALA A 10 8.23 -1.93 4.75
CA ALA A 10 6.80 -1.69 4.72
C ALA A 10 6.33 -1.06 6.04
N LEU A 11 5.76 0.14 5.97
CA LEU A 11 5.24 0.86 7.13
C LEU A 11 3.72 1.03 7.02
N PRO A 12 2.95 0.72 8.08
CA PRO A 12 1.51 0.88 8.07
C PRO A 12 1.14 2.37 7.98
N ARG A 13 0.13 2.68 7.16
CA ARG A 13 -0.41 4.02 6.94
C ARG A 13 -1.93 3.99 7.02
N LEU A 14 -2.49 4.80 7.91
CA LEU A 14 -3.92 5.06 7.94
C LEU A 14 -4.29 5.94 6.74
N VAL A 15 -5.40 5.58 6.09
CA VAL A 15 -5.91 6.26 4.89
C VAL A 15 -7.42 6.37 4.99
N THR A 16 -7.96 7.41 4.35
CA THR A 16 -9.41 7.57 4.17
C THR A 16 -9.81 6.92 2.85
N LEU A 17 -10.78 6.01 2.92
CA LEU A 17 -11.33 5.33 1.75
C LEU A 17 -12.50 6.15 1.18
N GLY A 18 -12.63 6.15 -0.13
CA GLY A 18 -13.74 6.73 -0.86
C GLY A 18 -14.58 5.66 -1.56
N ILE A 19 -15.11 6.03 -2.72
CA ILE A 19 -15.98 5.17 -3.54
C ILE A 19 -15.23 3.91 -4.00
N SER A 20 -15.91 2.77 -3.98
CA SER A 20 -15.45 1.51 -4.58
C SER A 20 -16.08 1.29 -5.96
N SER A 21 -15.31 0.66 -6.86
CA SER A 21 -15.78 0.28 -8.20
C SER A 21 -15.11 -1.04 -8.60
N GLY A 22 -15.89 -2.12 -8.64
CA GLY A 22 -15.38 -3.47 -8.88
C GLY A 22 -14.34 -3.87 -7.83
N SER A 23 -13.14 -4.26 -8.28
CA SER A 23 -12.02 -4.67 -7.42
C SER A 23 -11.16 -3.51 -6.91
N ARG A 24 -11.55 -2.26 -7.19
CA ARG A 24 -10.78 -1.06 -6.84
C ARG A 24 -11.53 -0.21 -5.83
N ILE A 25 -10.79 0.43 -4.93
CA ILE A 25 -11.32 1.40 -3.97
C ILE A 25 -10.49 2.67 -4.03
N ALA A 26 -11.15 3.83 -4.06
CA ALA A 26 -10.48 5.11 -4.04
C ALA A 26 -9.87 5.39 -2.67
N ILE A 27 -8.67 5.98 -2.65
CA ILE A 27 -8.08 6.57 -1.46
C ILE A 27 -8.17 8.08 -1.61
N THR A 28 -8.84 8.75 -0.68
CA THR A 28 -9.09 10.19 -0.75
C THR A 28 -8.12 11.00 0.11
N GLN A 29 -7.52 10.38 1.14
CA GLN A 29 -6.55 11.02 2.03
C GLN A 29 -5.54 10.00 2.59
N GLY A 30 -4.36 10.50 3.00
CA GLY A 30 -3.34 9.71 3.71
C GLY A 30 -2.24 9.14 2.81
N LEU A 31 -2.28 9.40 1.50
CA LEU A 31 -1.21 9.08 0.55
C LEU A 31 -0.80 10.34 -0.22
N GLN A 32 0.47 10.37 -0.65
CA GLN A 32 1.03 11.40 -1.50
C GLN A 32 1.36 10.84 -2.88
N ALA A 33 1.48 11.73 -3.87
CA ALA A 33 1.97 11.36 -5.19
C ALA A 33 3.37 10.73 -5.09
N ASN A 34 3.66 9.79 -5.98
CA ASN A 34 4.94 9.05 -6.05
C ASN A 34 5.26 8.15 -4.84
N GLU A 35 4.30 7.86 -3.97
CA GLU A 35 4.46 6.83 -2.94
C GLU A 35 4.24 5.42 -3.50
N THR A 36 5.13 4.49 -3.15
CA THR A 36 4.95 3.06 -3.48
C THR A 36 4.16 2.38 -2.37
N VAL A 37 3.06 1.72 -2.74
CA VAL A 37 2.17 1.01 -1.82
C VAL A 37 2.16 -0.49 -2.11
N VAL A 38 1.96 -1.29 -1.07
CA VAL A 38 1.78 -2.74 -1.20
C VAL A 38 0.33 -3.04 -1.54
N ILE A 39 0.10 -3.70 -2.68
CA ILE A 39 -1.24 -4.11 -3.16
C ILE A 39 -1.47 -5.63 -3.12
N ARG A 40 -0.41 -6.43 -2.97
CA ARG A 40 -0.48 -7.89 -2.76
C ARG A 40 0.60 -8.35 -1.78
N GLY A 41 0.31 -9.41 -1.02
CA GLY A 41 1.23 -9.98 -0.01
C GLY A 41 1.23 -9.22 1.32
N ASN A 42 0.27 -8.31 1.51
CA ASN A 42 0.06 -7.56 2.75
C ASN A 42 -0.38 -8.45 3.92
N GLU A 43 -0.84 -9.68 3.69
CA GLU A 43 -1.29 -10.58 4.75
C GLU A 43 -0.14 -11.16 5.58
N ARG A 44 1.10 -11.12 5.06
CA ARG A 44 2.30 -11.70 5.69
C ARG A 44 3.30 -10.66 6.18
N ILE A 45 2.95 -9.37 6.12
CA ILE A 45 3.84 -8.27 6.48
C ILE A 45 3.59 -7.84 7.91
N THR A 46 4.64 -7.88 8.72
CA THR A 46 4.70 -7.17 10.00
C THR A 46 5.22 -5.74 9.81
N PRO A 47 4.82 -4.76 10.64
CA PRO A 47 5.33 -3.40 10.54
C PRO A 47 6.87 -3.33 10.56
N GLY A 48 7.46 -2.60 9.61
CA GLY A 48 8.91 -2.43 9.49
C GLY A 48 9.63 -3.58 8.78
N ARG A 49 8.92 -4.62 8.34
CA ARG A 49 9.50 -5.75 7.61
C ARG A 49 10.10 -5.29 6.29
N ALA A 50 11.30 -5.78 5.98
CA ALA A 50 11.94 -5.55 4.69
C ALA A 50 11.15 -6.21 3.55
N VAL A 51 11.00 -5.52 2.43
CA VAL A 51 10.27 -5.96 1.25
C VAL A 51 11.08 -5.73 -0.02
N LYS A 52 10.77 -6.49 -1.08
CA LYS A 52 11.30 -6.26 -2.42
C LYS A 52 10.14 -5.89 -3.34
N ILE A 53 10.34 -4.87 -4.17
CA ILE A 53 9.34 -4.44 -5.14
C ILE A 53 9.38 -5.41 -6.33
N ALA A 54 8.24 -6.02 -6.63
CA ALA A 54 8.03 -6.81 -7.83
C ALA A 54 7.25 -5.99 -8.87
N LYS A 55 7.42 -6.29 -10.16
CA LYS A 55 6.57 -5.70 -11.20
C LYS A 55 5.12 -6.12 -10.96
N PRO A 56 4.15 -5.18 -10.91
CA PRO A 56 2.75 -5.54 -10.83
C PRO A 56 2.34 -6.31 -12.09
N THR A 57 1.86 -7.53 -11.95
CA THR A 57 1.14 -8.21 -13.04
C THR A 57 -0.25 -7.59 -13.12
N SER A 58 -0.48 -6.82 -14.19
CA SER A 58 -1.79 -6.21 -14.48
C SER A 58 -2.77 -7.24 -15.02
#